data_AF-A0A8T6NJG5-F1
#
_entry.id   AF-A0A8T6NJG5-F1
#
_cell.length_a   1.000
_cell.length_b   1.000
_cell.length_c   1.000
_cell.angle_alpha   90.00
_cell.angle_beta   90.00
_cell.angle_gamma   90.00
#
_symmetry.space_group_name_H-M   'P 1'
#
loop_
_entity.id
_entity.type
_entity.pdbx_description
1 polymer ?
#
loop_
_entity_poly.entity_id
_entity_poly.type
_entity_poly.pdbx_seq_one_letter_code
_entity_poly.pdbx_strand_id
1 'polypeptide(L)'
;GGAVAAYRAVLQSEATDRLDPVLMTGTTVLVDDDLLKRIFPRFEQWVGDRGLDVKFEHIERGGYFEIRGSGKDWLPRYYTMMITDLFQEGVTKCLVGTRGLLGEGWDASRINVLVDLTTVTTSMSINQLRGRSFRLDNLWPEKVANNWDIVCLAEEYEKGFDDYLRFQRKHKQLYGVGDDGAIEKGVGHVHAAFTEAKPEGVSETMNIFNEEMLLRARNRPRTRDLWGIGQPFNAEPKEAVEIKVNLGREDAFPANGIALNEINNHSLVLSIGESVMLSLKELGFVNAHAEIGGGPRDGGWVRAYLKGANEGESALFATAMQEILGPLDNPRYVIPREVKIITENWLSKMLPEVLARYVRSTRDKLAMFHSVPKVLCKNKEDAAVFQRHWNDRVSPGEVMYGHSKSGKQMVSAIKERGLAPRSSINRKNVFL
;
A
#
# COMPACT_ATOMS: atom_id res chain seq x y z
N GLY A 1 7.13 15.14 -29.96
CA GLY A 1 6.69 15.49 -28.60
C GLY A 1 6.54 14.24 -27.74
N GLY A 2 6.37 14.39 -26.43
CA GLY A 2 6.38 13.26 -25.48
C GLY A 2 5.36 12.14 -25.77
N ALA A 3 4.12 12.49 -26.16
CA ALA A 3 3.10 11.49 -26.50
C ALA A 3 3.50 10.61 -27.70
N VAL A 4 4.12 11.18 -28.73
CA VAL A 4 4.59 10.41 -29.90
C VAL A 4 5.76 9.49 -29.53
N ALA A 5 6.64 9.94 -28.63
CA ALA A 5 7.72 9.09 -28.12
C ALA A 5 7.17 7.91 -27.30
N ALA A 6 6.19 8.16 -26.43
CA ALA A 6 5.51 7.11 -25.68
C ALA A 6 4.80 6.12 -26.64
N TYR A 7 4.04 6.61 -27.62
CA TYR A 7 3.38 5.76 -28.62
C TYR A 7 4.36 4.86 -29.35
N ARG A 8 5.48 5.41 -29.84
CA ARG A 8 6.53 4.59 -30.49
C ARG A 8 7.12 3.54 -29.56
N ALA A 9 7.28 3.84 -28.26
CA ALA A 9 7.76 2.85 -27.30
C ALA A 9 6.76 1.71 -27.08
N VAL A 10 5.45 2.01 -27.11
CA VAL A 10 4.39 0.97 -27.01
C VAL A 10 4.41 0.02 -28.21
N LEU A 11 4.72 0.52 -29.41
CA LEU A 11 4.82 -0.31 -30.63
C LEU A 11 6.10 -1.18 -30.71
N GLN A 12 7.11 -0.91 -29.87
CA GLN A 12 8.38 -1.66 -29.92
C GLN A 12 8.31 -3.05 -29.26
N SER A 13 7.29 -3.32 -28.47
CA SER A 13 7.13 -4.58 -27.74
C SER A 13 5.88 -5.30 -28.21
N GLU A 14 6.06 -6.55 -28.65
CA GLU A 14 4.97 -7.42 -29.12
C GLU A 14 3.81 -7.50 -28.12
N ALA A 15 4.10 -7.46 -26.81
CA ALA A 15 3.06 -7.54 -25.79
C ALA A 15 2.15 -6.29 -25.75
N THR A 16 2.71 -5.11 -26.01
CA THR A 16 1.99 -3.85 -25.97
C THR A 16 1.42 -3.47 -27.34
N ASP A 17 2.04 -3.93 -28.41
CA ASP A 17 1.56 -3.84 -29.80
C ASP A 17 0.22 -4.57 -29.97
N ARG A 18 0.06 -5.76 -29.38
CA ARG A 18 -1.22 -6.51 -29.33
C ARG A 18 -2.39 -5.78 -28.65
N LEU A 19 -2.15 -4.61 -28.05
CA LEU A 19 -3.20 -3.75 -27.51
C LEU A 19 -3.80 -2.81 -28.57
N ASP A 20 -3.36 -2.92 -29.82
CA ASP A 20 -3.84 -2.13 -30.95
C ASP A 20 -3.76 -0.62 -30.64
N PRO A 21 -2.59 -0.02 -30.38
CA PRO A 21 -2.49 1.34 -29.86
C PRO A 21 -2.99 2.40 -30.84
N VAL A 22 -3.67 3.42 -30.30
CA VAL A 22 -4.05 4.62 -31.04
C VAL A 22 -3.52 5.84 -30.30
N LEU A 23 -2.79 6.71 -30.99
CA LEU A 23 -2.42 8.01 -30.46
C LEU A 23 -3.42 9.07 -30.89
N MET A 24 -3.83 9.94 -29.97
CA MET A 24 -4.58 11.15 -30.29
C MET A 24 -3.96 12.40 -29.61
N THR A 25 -3.71 13.43 -30.40
CA THR A 25 -3.39 14.79 -29.95
C THR A 25 -4.35 15.79 -30.62
N GLY A 26 -4.27 17.07 -30.26
CA GLY A 26 -5.20 18.11 -30.74
C GLY A 26 -5.22 18.25 -32.27
N THR A 27 -4.21 17.72 -32.95
CA THR A 27 -3.99 17.87 -34.39
C THR A 27 -3.60 16.56 -35.08
N THR A 28 -3.47 15.45 -34.36
CA THR A 28 -2.85 14.24 -34.92
C THR A 28 -3.49 12.99 -34.35
N VAL A 29 -3.87 12.07 -35.24
CA VAL A 29 -4.30 10.72 -34.90
C VAL A 29 -3.33 9.74 -35.55
N LEU A 30 -2.74 8.85 -34.76
CA LEU A 30 -1.90 7.76 -35.26
C LEU A 30 -2.55 6.42 -34.89
N VAL A 31 -2.50 5.48 -35.81
CA VAL A 31 -3.13 4.16 -35.70
C VAL A 31 -2.09 3.10 -35.99
N ASP A 32 -2.07 2.05 -35.19
CA ASP A 32 -1.20 0.89 -35.38
C ASP A 32 -1.40 0.23 -36.76
N ASP A 33 -0.36 -0.37 -37.31
CA ASP A 33 -0.38 -0.85 -38.69
C ASP A 33 -1.30 -2.06 -38.89
N ASP A 34 -1.34 -2.98 -37.93
CA ASP A 34 -2.19 -4.16 -37.91
C ASP A 34 -3.66 -3.84 -37.57
N LEU A 35 -3.90 -2.70 -36.92
CA LEU A 35 -5.21 -2.21 -36.53
C LEU A 35 -5.91 -1.49 -37.68
N LEU A 36 -5.17 -0.84 -38.59
CA LEU A 36 -5.72 0.02 -39.63
C LEU A 36 -6.89 -0.64 -40.38
N LYS A 37 -6.70 -1.88 -40.84
CA LYS A 37 -7.72 -2.63 -41.61
C LYS A 37 -9.02 -2.85 -40.84
N ARG A 38 -8.94 -2.96 -39.51
CA ARG A 38 -10.10 -3.17 -38.64
C ARG A 38 -10.74 -1.85 -38.22
N ILE A 39 -9.95 -0.83 -37.88
CA ILE A 39 -10.47 0.41 -37.32
C ILE A 39 -10.93 1.43 -38.36
N PHE A 40 -10.28 1.48 -39.53
CA PHE A 40 -10.59 2.49 -40.55
C PHE A 40 -12.04 2.42 -41.07
N PRO A 41 -12.60 1.24 -41.40
CA PRO A 41 -14.02 1.12 -41.76
C PRO A 41 -14.96 1.55 -40.64
N ARG A 42 -14.54 1.38 -39.37
CA ARG A 42 -15.32 1.80 -38.20
C ARG A 42 -15.35 3.33 -38.05
N PHE A 43 -14.27 4.03 -38.44
CA PHE A 43 -14.27 5.49 -38.51
C PHE A 43 -15.28 6.00 -39.54
N GLU A 44 -15.27 5.42 -40.74
CA GLU A 44 -16.22 5.78 -41.81
C GLU A 44 -17.67 5.51 -41.39
N GLN A 45 -17.93 4.35 -40.79
CA GLN A 45 -19.23 4.00 -40.26
C GLN A 45 -19.68 4.99 -39.18
N TRP A 46 -18.83 5.29 -38.19
CA TRP A 46 -19.18 6.16 -37.07
C TRP A 46 -19.54 7.58 -37.54
N VAL A 47 -18.80 8.10 -38.52
CA VAL A 47 -19.08 9.40 -39.17
C VAL A 47 -20.37 9.35 -39.98
N GLY A 48 -20.57 8.29 -40.77
CA GLY A 48 -21.77 8.08 -41.59
C GLY A 48 -23.05 7.99 -40.77
N ASP A 49 -23.04 7.19 -39.69
CA ASP A 49 -24.17 7.00 -38.78
C ASP A 49 -24.61 8.30 -38.09
N ARG A 50 -23.70 9.28 -37.97
CA ARG A 50 -23.94 10.59 -37.35
C ARG A 50 -24.12 11.73 -38.36
N GLY A 51 -24.06 11.44 -39.67
CA GLY A 51 -24.20 12.43 -40.73
C GLY A 51 -23.14 13.54 -40.69
N LEU A 52 -21.92 13.21 -40.24
CA LEU A 52 -20.81 14.17 -40.13
C LEU A 52 -20.06 14.31 -41.46
N ASP A 53 -19.57 15.51 -41.76
CA ASP A 53 -18.76 15.78 -42.96
C ASP A 53 -17.27 15.65 -42.64
N VAL A 54 -16.77 14.42 -42.76
CA VAL A 54 -15.36 14.06 -42.62
C VAL A 54 -14.95 13.11 -43.75
N LYS A 55 -13.87 13.47 -44.46
CA LYS A 55 -13.18 12.59 -45.41
C LYS A 55 -11.85 12.17 -44.81
N PHE A 56 -11.61 10.86 -44.76
CA PHE A 56 -10.40 10.29 -44.20
C PHE A 56 -9.35 9.95 -45.26
N GLU A 57 -8.10 10.22 -44.94
CA GLU A 57 -6.92 9.73 -45.64
C GLU A 57 -5.96 9.15 -44.60
N HIS A 58 -5.11 8.21 -45.00
CA HIS A 58 -4.05 7.69 -44.13
C HIS A 58 -2.71 7.68 -44.84
N ILE A 59 -1.64 7.97 -44.09
CA ILE A 59 -0.27 7.97 -44.59
C ILE A 59 0.55 6.99 -43.78
N GLU A 60 1.21 6.06 -44.45
CA GLU A 60 2.10 5.10 -43.80
C GLU A 60 3.35 5.81 -43.24
N ARG A 61 3.69 5.47 -42.00
CA ARG A 61 4.78 6.06 -41.22
C ARG A 61 5.59 4.99 -40.49
N GLY A 62 6.08 3.99 -41.21
CA GLY A 62 7.05 3.01 -40.69
C GLY A 62 6.59 2.32 -39.40
N GLY A 63 5.63 1.40 -39.52
CA GLY A 63 5.04 0.64 -38.40
C GLY A 63 3.79 1.28 -37.77
N TYR A 64 3.25 2.35 -38.36
CA TYR A 64 1.95 2.93 -38.00
C TYR A 64 1.44 3.84 -39.13
N PHE A 65 0.19 4.26 -39.04
CA PHE A 65 -0.45 5.17 -39.99
C PHE A 65 -0.82 6.50 -39.33
N GLU A 66 -0.56 7.60 -40.04
CA GLU A 66 -1.06 8.94 -39.70
C GLU A 66 -2.44 9.11 -40.36
N ILE A 67 -3.49 9.26 -39.55
CA ILE A 67 -4.85 9.51 -40.04
C ILE A 67 -5.05 11.02 -40.21
N ARG A 68 -5.45 11.41 -41.42
CA ARG A 68 -5.81 12.78 -41.77
C ARG A 68 -7.29 12.83 -42.06
N GLY A 69 -7.96 13.85 -41.52
CA GLY A 69 -9.33 14.16 -41.86
C GLY A 69 -9.42 15.53 -42.53
N SER A 70 -10.38 15.67 -43.43
CA SER A 70 -10.79 16.94 -44.02
C SER A 70 -12.32 17.07 -43.97
N GLY A 71 -12.84 18.30 -44.06
CA GLY A 71 -14.27 18.58 -43.87
C GLY A 71 -14.53 19.38 -42.60
N LYS A 72 -15.73 19.96 -42.50
CA LYS A 72 -16.07 20.90 -41.40
C LYS A 72 -16.16 20.21 -40.02
N ASP A 73 -16.38 18.90 -40.00
CA ASP A 73 -16.53 18.11 -38.77
C ASP A 73 -15.25 17.35 -38.37
N TRP A 74 -14.11 17.60 -39.04
CA TRP A 74 -12.81 17.12 -38.55
C TRP A 74 -12.30 17.99 -37.39
N LEU A 75 -12.99 17.89 -36.25
CA LEU A 75 -12.72 18.69 -35.05
C LEU A 75 -12.35 17.79 -33.86
N PRO A 76 -11.53 18.27 -32.91
CA PRO A 76 -11.12 17.53 -31.72
C PRO A 76 -12.23 16.80 -30.98
N ARG A 77 -13.37 17.46 -30.80
CA ARG A 77 -14.52 16.86 -30.14
C ARG A 77 -15.00 15.57 -30.82
N TYR A 78 -15.05 15.53 -32.15
CA TYR A 78 -15.65 14.41 -32.88
C TYR A 78 -14.70 13.23 -32.99
N TYR A 79 -13.45 13.45 -33.38
CA TYR A 79 -12.50 12.32 -33.45
C TYR A 79 -12.17 11.77 -32.06
N THR A 80 -12.19 12.61 -31.01
CA THR A 80 -12.03 12.12 -29.64
C THR A 80 -13.20 11.25 -29.24
N MET A 81 -14.44 11.67 -29.51
CA MET A 81 -15.64 10.85 -29.26
C MET A 81 -15.58 9.53 -30.04
N MET A 82 -15.26 9.58 -31.33
CA MET A 82 -15.15 8.40 -32.19
C MET A 82 -14.13 7.39 -31.66
N ILE A 83 -12.90 7.82 -31.38
CA ILE A 83 -11.86 6.92 -30.88
C ILE A 83 -12.23 6.41 -29.48
N THR A 84 -12.90 7.23 -28.66
CA THR A 84 -13.38 6.81 -27.34
C THR A 84 -14.44 5.72 -27.43
N ASP A 85 -15.42 5.84 -28.32
CA ASP A 85 -16.44 4.81 -28.55
C ASP A 85 -15.78 3.50 -28.98
N LEU A 86 -14.83 3.56 -29.93
CA LEU A 86 -14.10 2.39 -30.42
C LEU A 86 -13.20 1.77 -29.36
N PHE A 87 -12.63 2.57 -28.45
CA PHE A 87 -11.91 2.06 -27.28
C PHE A 87 -12.85 1.34 -26.30
N GLN A 88 -14.03 1.90 -26.04
CA GLN A 88 -15.01 1.27 -25.15
C GLN A 88 -15.57 -0.05 -25.72
N GLU A 89 -15.65 -0.17 -27.04
CA GLU A 89 -16.00 -1.42 -27.72
C GLU A 89 -14.85 -2.44 -27.78
N GLY A 90 -13.62 -2.01 -27.48
CA GLY A 90 -12.42 -2.86 -27.51
C GLY A 90 -11.81 -3.06 -28.91
N VAL A 91 -12.15 -2.18 -29.87
CA VAL A 91 -11.51 -2.14 -31.20
C VAL A 91 -10.04 -1.75 -31.07
N THR A 92 -9.76 -0.76 -30.22
CA THR A 92 -8.43 -0.45 -29.70
C THR A 92 -8.44 -0.67 -28.18
N LYS A 93 -7.34 -1.16 -27.61
CA LYS A 93 -7.22 -1.41 -26.16
C LYS A 93 -6.15 -0.53 -25.50
N CYS A 94 -5.48 0.32 -26.27
CA CYS A 94 -4.48 1.25 -25.77
C CYS A 94 -4.65 2.62 -26.43
N LEU A 95 -4.84 3.66 -25.61
CA LEU A 95 -4.86 5.04 -26.06
C LEU A 95 -3.65 5.77 -25.51
N VAL A 96 -2.93 6.45 -26.40
CA VAL A 96 -1.84 7.36 -26.04
C VAL A 96 -2.29 8.78 -26.35
N GLY A 97 -2.24 9.68 -25.38
CA GLY A 97 -2.64 11.05 -25.64
C GLY A 97 -2.06 12.04 -24.65
N THR A 98 -2.34 13.31 -24.90
CA THR A 98 -1.90 14.40 -24.04
C THR A 98 -2.98 14.74 -23.02
N ARG A 99 -2.56 15.37 -21.90
CA ARG A 99 -3.48 15.85 -20.86
C ARG A 99 -4.59 16.75 -21.41
N GLY A 100 -4.31 17.57 -22.42
CA GLY A 100 -5.31 18.49 -22.97
C GLY A 100 -6.50 17.78 -23.65
N LEU A 101 -6.34 16.52 -24.04
CA LEU A 101 -7.40 15.73 -24.67
C LEU A 101 -7.94 14.62 -23.79
N LEU A 102 -7.04 13.84 -23.18
CA LEU A 102 -7.41 12.70 -22.35
C LEU A 102 -7.47 13.04 -20.85
N GLY A 103 -7.03 14.23 -20.45
CA GLY A 103 -7.07 14.70 -19.07
C GLY A 103 -8.29 15.56 -18.74
N GLU A 104 -8.95 16.18 -19.72
CA GLU A 104 -10.08 17.09 -19.52
C GLU A 104 -11.29 16.65 -20.36
N GLY A 105 -12.49 16.58 -19.77
CA GLY A 105 -13.73 16.28 -20.51
C GLY A 105 -13.89 14.87 -21.12
N TRP A 106 -12.85 14.03 -21.13
CA TRP A 106 -12.85 12.69 -21.74
C TRP A 106 -13.62 11.63 -20.92
N ASP A 107 -14.57 10.90 -21.51
CA ASP A 107 -15.38 9.90 -20.80
C ASP A 107 -15.18 8.47 -21.35
N ALA A 108 -14.43 7.65 -20.61
CA ALA A 108 -14.35 6.21 -20.86
C ALA A 108 -14.39 5.45 -19.52
N SER A 109 -15.51 4.78 -19.24
CA SER A 109 -15.71 4.02 -17.99
C SER A 109 -14.93 2.70 -17.98
N ARG A 110 -14.68 2.12 -19.16
CA ARG A 110 -14.00 0.82 -19.37
C ARG A 110 -12.49 0.83 -19.17
N ILE A 111 -11.87 1.99 -18.91
CA ILE A 111 -10.44 2.08 -18.61
C ILE A 111 -10.13 1.25 -17.37
N ASN A 112 -9.31 0.22 -17.52
CA ASN A 112 -8.84 -0.65 -16.43
C ASN A 112 -7.33 -0.54 -16.15
N VAL A 113 -6.61 0.26 -16.94
CA VAL A 113 -5.21 0.62 -16.71
C VAL A 113 -4.99 2.07 -17.13
N LEU A 114 -4.35 2.85 -16.27
CA LEU A 114 -3.90 4.21 -16.55
C LEU A 114 -2.41 4.31 -16.23
N VAL A 115 -1.60 4.74 -17.19
CA VAL A 115 -0.17 5.02 -17.00
C VAL A 115 0.04 6.52 -17.07
N ASP A 116 0.30 7.14 -15.92
CA ASP A 116 0.48 8.59 -15.80
C ASP A 116 1.95 8.98 -15.98
N LEU A 117 2.27 9.46 -17.18
CA LEU A 117 3.58 10.04 -17.52
C LEU A 117 3.63 11.57 -17.33
N THR A 118 2.60 12.18 -16.72
CA THR A 118 2.50 13.63 -16.59
C THR A 118 3.26 14.16 -15.37
N THR A 119 3.71 15.40 -15.50
CA THR A 119 4.43 16.13 -14.44
C THR A 119 3.51 16.90 -13.49
N VAL A 120 2.19 16.75 -13.62
CA VAL A 120 1.23 17.56 -12.87
C VAL A 120 1.04 17.04 -11.44
N THR A 121 0.98 17.96 -10.47
CA THR A 121 0.81 17.62 -9.04
C THR A 121 -0.41 18.25 -8.37
N THR A 122 -1.17 19.08 -9.10
CA THR A 122 -2.36 19.73 -8.52
C THR A 122 -3.47 18.71 -8.35
N SER A 123 -4.14 18.75 -7.20
CA SER A 123 -5.20 17.79 -6.83
C SER A 123 -6.33 17.74 -7.85
N MET A 124 -6.72 18.91 -8.36
CA MET A 124 -7.75 19.02 -9.40
C MET A 124 -7.35 18.21 -10.64
N SER A 125 -6.13 18.41 -11.14
CA SER A 125 -5.67 17.75 -12.36
C SER A 125 -5.41 16.26 -12.16
N ILE A 126 -4.93 15.83 -10.98
CA ILE A 126 -4.79 14.42 -10.65
C ILE A 126 -6.17 13.74 -10.61
N ASN A 127 -7.15 14.36 -9.95
CA ASN A 127 -8.51 13.84 -9.87
C ASN A 127 -9.18 13.80 -11.25
N GLN A 128 -8.92 14.77 -12.12
CA GLN A 128 -9.42 14.76 -13.50
C GLN A 128 -8.82 13.60 -14.32
N LEU A 129 -7.52 13.34 -14.16
CA LEU A 129 -6.80 12.29 -14.88
C LEU A 129 -7.21 10.89 -14.39
N ARG A 130 -7.24 10.65 -13.07
CA ARG A 130 -7.61 9.35 -12.48
C ARG A 130 -9.11 9.12 -12.36
N GLY A 131 -9.91 10.17 -12.29
CA GLY A 131 -11.36 10.07 -12.13
C GLY A 131 -12.06 9.29 -13.24
N ARG A 132 -11.39 9.06 -14.38
CA ARG A 132 -11.89 8.22 -15.48
C ARG A 132 -11.71 6.73 -15.19
N SER A 133 -10.55 6.35 -14.67
CA SER A 133 -10.26 4.96 -14.30
C SER A 133 -11.04 4.52 -13.04
N PHE A 134 -11.41 5.45 -12.14
CA PHE A 134 -12.19 5.15 -10.93
C PHE A 134 -13.68 4.89 -11.17
N ARG A 135 -14.20 5.15 -12.38
CA ARG A 135 -15.63 4.95 -12.67
C ARG A 135 -16.00 3.47 -12.64
N LEU A 136 -17.17 3.21 -12.07
CA LEU A 136 -17.84 1.92 -12.20
C LEU A 136 -18.33 1.73 -13.64
N ASP A 137 -18.36 0.48 -14.08
CA ASP A 137 -18.98 0.09 -15.34
C ASP A 137 -20.20 -0.79 -15.04
N ASN A 138 -21.38 -0.36 -15.47
CA ASN A 138 -22.63 -1.10 -15.28
C ASN A 138 -22.64 -2.45 -16.01
N LEU A 139 -21.85 -2.59 -17.08
CA LEU A 139 -21.71 -3.82 -17.87
C LEU A 139 -20.56 -4.70 -17.37
N TRP A 140 -19.70 -4.18 -16.50
CA TRP A 140 -18.61 -4.93 -15.87
C TRP A 140 -18.49 -4.59 -14.38
N PRO A 141 -19.37 -5.12 -13.52
CA PRO A 141 -19.40 -4.79 -12.09
C PRO A 141 -18.11 -5.12 -11.32
N GLU A 142 -17.35 -6.10 -11.82
CA GLU A 142 -16.09 -6.56 -11.24
C GLU A 142 -14.88 -5.70 -11.64
N LYS A 143 -15.11 -4.62 -12.40
CA LYS A 143 -14.06 -3.76 -12.92
C LYS A 143 -13.32 -3.05 -11.78
N VAL A 144 -12.01 -3.21 -11.78
CA VAL A 144 -11.04 -2.40 -11.04
C VAL A 144 -9.99 -1.89 -12.01
N ALA A 145 -9.33 -0.78 -11.67
CA ALA A 145 -8.32 -0.16 -12.52
C ALA A 145 -6.96 -0.04 -11.81
N ASN A 146 -5.89 -0.39 -12.53
CA ASN A 146 -4.52 -0.15 -12.08
C ASN A 146 -4.07 1.23 -12.53
N ASN A 147 -3.73 2.11 -11.58
CA ASN A 147 -3.22 3.45 -11.87
C ASN A 147 -1.72 3.49 -11.56
N TRP A 148 -0.89 3.62 -12.58
CA TRP A 148 0.56 3.64 -12.49
C TRP A 148 1.10 5.06 -12.55
N ASP A 149 1.97 5.43 -11.61
CA ASP A 149 2.92 6.51 -11.80
C ASP A 149 4.26 5.91 -12.20
N ILE A 150 4.91 6.51 -13.19
CA ILE A 150 6.28 6.18 -13.56
C ILE A 150 7.22 7.18 -12.88
N VAL A 151 8.17 6.66 -12.10
CA VAL A 151 9.14 7.46 -11.35
C VAL A 151 10.53 7.13 -11.85
N CYS A 152 11.19 8.12 -12.45
CA CYS A 152 12.58 8.01 -12.85
C CYS A 152 13.50 8.46 -11.71
N LEU A 153 14.54 7.69 -11.42
CA LEU A 153 15.58 8.02 -10.45
C LEU A 153 16.92 8.05 -11.20
N ALA A 154 17.68 9.13 -11.04
CA ALA A 154 18.97 9.29 -11.71
C ALA A 154 19.95 10.04 -10.81
N GLU A 155 20.58 9.32 -9.88
CA GLU A 155 21.39 9.88 -8.78
C GLU A 155 22.54 10.75 -9.26
N GLU A 156 23.02 10.54 -10.48
CA GLU A 156 24.13 11.29 -11.07
C GLU A 156 23.76 12.74 -11.43
N TYR A 157 22.47 13.09 -11.39
CA TYR A 157 21.97 14.41 -11.77
C TYR A 157 21.41 15.17 -10.58
N GLU A 158 21.66 16.49 -10.54
CA GLU A 158 21.17 17.39 -9.47
C GLU A 158 19.64 17.32 -9.27
N LYS A 159 18.89 17.10 -10.36
CA LYS A 159 17.42 16.95 -10.37
C LYS A 159 16.96 15.50 -10.51
N GLY A 160 17.84 14.55 -10.25
CA GLY A 160 17.63 13.12 -10.42
C GLY A 160 16.46 12.53 -9.64
N PHE A 161 15.99 13.22 -8.60
CA PHE A 161 14.91 12.79 -7.73
C PHE A 161 13.61 13.61 -7.87
N ASP A 162 13.54 14.55 -8.82
CA ASP A 162 12.37 15.42 -9.00
C ASP A 162 11.09 14.62 -9.26
N ASP A 163 11.20 13.49 -9.96
CA ASP A 163 10.11 12.57 -10.25
C ASP A 163 9.60 11.86 -8.99
N TYR A 164 10.48 11.46 -8.08
CA TYR A 164 10.09 10.85 -6.81
C TYR A 164 9.43 11.86 -5.87
N LEU A 165 10.00 13.06 -5.75
CA LEU A 165 9.39 14.15 -5.00
C LEU A 165 8.03 14.54 -5.58
N ARG A 166 7.88 14.47 -6.90
CA ARG A 166 6.61 14.67 -7.59
C ARG A 166 5.60 13.59 -7.24
N PHE A 167 5.99 12.32 -7.28
CA PHE A 167 5.18 11.19 -6.83
C PHE A 167 4.68 11.38 -5.39
N GLN A 168 5.56 11.75 -4.46
CA GLN A 168 5.17 12.06 -3.08
C GLN A 168 4.12 13.18 -3.00
N ARG A 169 4.33 14.27 -3.75
CA ARG A 169 3.36 15.39 -3.82
C ARG A 169 2.01 14.95 -4.38
N LYS A 170 1.98 14.15 -5.46
CA LYS A 170 0.74 13.62 -6.04
C LYS A 170 -0.04 12.80 -5.00
N HIS A 171 0.64 11.92 -4.28
CA HIS A 171 0.01 10.99 -3.36
C HIS A 171 -0.45 11.63 -2.04
N LYS A 172 0.09 12.79 -1.65
CA LYS A 172 -0.31 13.50 -0.42
C LYS A 172 -1.83 13.75 -0.31
N GLN A 173 -2.51 13.87 -1.44
CA GLN A 173 -3.95 14.12 -1.50
C GLN A 173 -4.78 12.93 -1.98
N LEU A 174 -4.12 11.86 -2.40
CA LEU A 174 -4.77 10.67 -2.94
C LEU A 174 -5.04 9.66 -1.86
N TYR A 175 -6.29 9.18 -1.83
CA TYR A 175 -6.67 8.00 -1.07
C TYR A 175 -6.33 6.74 -1.87
N GLY A 176 -5.87 5.72 -1.17
CA GLY A 176 -5.69 4.38 -1.73
C GLY A 176 -5.85 3.33 -0.65
N VAL A 177 -6.22 2.13 -1.07
CA VAL A 177 -6.35 0.97 -0.18
C VAL A 177 -4.99 0.32 0.05
N GLY A 178 -4.68 0.04 1.30
CA GLY A 178 -3.50 -0.75 1.68
C GLY A 178 -3.71 -2.27 1.52
N ASP A 179 -2.65 -3.04 1.72
CA ASP A 179 -2.69 -4.52 1.59
C ASP A 179 -3.54 -5.20 2.68
N ASP A 180 -3.87 -4.43 3.72
CA ASP A 180 -4.69 -4.76 4.88
C ASP A 180 -6.15 -4.28 4.75
N GLY A 181 -6.53 -3.71 3.60
CA GLY A 181 -7.89 -3.24 3.30
C GLY A 181 -8.20 -1.85 3.87
N ALA A 182 -7.35 -1.33 4.73
CA ALA A 182 -7.52 0.01 5.29
C ALA A 182 -7.11 1.08 4.28
N ILE A 183 -7.97 2.08 4.08
CA ILE A 183 -7.78 3.17 3.14
C ILE A 183 -6.98 4.28 3.84
N GLU A 184 -5.97 4.84 3.18
CA GLU A 184 -5.15 5.93 3.72
C GLU A 184 -4.82 6.98 2.64
N LYS A 185 -4.30 8.14 3.07
CA LYS A 185 -3.66 9.11 2.19
C LYS A 185 -2.15 8.99 2.19
N GLY A 186 -1.51 9.37 1.08
CA GLY A 186 -0.06 9.46 0.97
C GLY A 186 0.58 8.25 0.30
N VAL A 187 1.90 8.23 0.22
CA VAL A 187 2.63 7.18 -0.51
C VAL A 187 2.57 5.79 0.14
N GLY A 188 2.13 5.72 1.40
CA GLY A 188 2.01 4.47 2.15
C GLY A 188 1.09 3.44 1.50
N HIS A 189 0.01 3.87 0.82
CA HIS A 189 -0.93 2.95 0.15
C HIS A 189 -0.33 2.27 -1.08
N VAL A 190 0.70 2.89 -1.67
CA VAL A 190 1.48 2.30 -2.76
C VAL A 190 2.41 1.25 -2.18
N HIS A 191 3.25 1.68 -1.23
CA HIS A 191 4.14 0.79 -0.49
C HIS A 191 4.53 1.44 0.85
N ALA A 192 4.48 0.68 1.95
CA ALA A 192 4.67 1.21 3.30
C ALA A 192 6.05 1.88 3.48
N ALA A 193 7.09 1.30 2.87
CA ALA A 193 8.46 1.83 2.95
C ALA A 193 8.61 3.26 2.40
N PHE A 194 7.78 3.71 1.46
CA PHE A 194 7.86 5.09 0.94
C PHE A 194 7.51 6.17 1.96
N THR A 195 6.92 5.78 3.10
CA THR A 195 6.64 6.71 4.21
C THR A 195 7.93 7.26 4.83
N GLU A 196 9.00 6.46 4.85
CA GLU A 196 10.29 6.82 5.46
C GLU A 196 11.47 6.79 4.49
N ALA A 197 11.33 6.13 3.35
CA ALA A 197 12.44 5.92 2.43
C ALA A 197 12.89 7.24 1.79
N LYS A 198 14.18 7.53 1.99
CA LYS A 198 14.88 8.57 1.24
C LYS A 198 15.02 8.15 -0.23
N PRO A 199 15.09 9.10 -1.17
CA PRO A 199 15.17 8.79 -2.60
C PRO A 199 16.31 7.81 -2.95
N GLU A 200 17.47 7.94 -2.30
CA GLU A 200 18.64 7.08 -2.50
C GLU A 200 18.35 5.63 -2.08
N GLY A 201 17.73 5.42 -0.92
CA GLY A 201 17.34 4.08 -0.48
C GLY A 201 16.27 3.45 -1.36
N VAL A 202 15.40 4.27 -1.98
CA VAL A 202 14.44 3.78 -2.97
C VAL A 202 15.15 3.34 -4.25
N SER A 203 16.13 4.11 -4.71
CA SER A 203 16.94 3.80 -5.89
C SER A 203 17.69 2.48 -5.73
N GLU A 204 18.36 2.27 -4.59
CA GLU A 204 19.08 1.01 -4.28
C GLU A 204 18.18 -0.24 -4.30
N THR A 205 16.90 -0.08 -3.96
CA THR A 205 15.94 -1.19 -3.82
C THR A 205 14.83 -1.20 -4.88
N MET A 206 14.99 -0.42 -5.96
CA MET A 206 13.98 -0.19 -6.99
C MET A 206 13.44 -1.49 -7.62
N ASN A 207 14.31 -2.47 -7.85
CA ASN A 207 13.91 -3.74 -8.45
C ASN A 207 12.90 -4.51 -7.59
N ILE A 208 13.04 -4.46 -6.26
CA ILE A 208 12.14 -5.14 -5.32
C ILE A 208 10.75 -4.49 -5.40
N PHE A 209 10.68 -3.15 -5.35
CA PHE A 209 9.41 -2.45 -5.49
C PHE A 209 8.73 -2.75 -6.83
N ASN A 210 9.49 -2.76 -7.93
CA ASN A 210 8.92 -3.08 -9.24
C ASN A 210 8.34 -4.49 -9.28
N GLU A 211 9.03 -5.48 -8.71
CA GLU A 211 8.55 -6.87 -8.64
C GLU A 211 7.25 -6.97 -7.81
N GLU A 212 7.24 -6.40 -6.62
CA GLU A 212 6.06 -6.38 -5.73
C GLU A 212 4.85 -5.70 -6.41
N MET A 213 5.06 -4.54 -7.04
CA MET A 213 3.98 -3.82 -7.74
C MET A 213 3.44 -4.62 -8.95
N LEU A 214 4.31 -5.30 -9.69
CA LEU A 214 3.90 -6.17 -10.80
C LEU A 214 3.10 -7.38 -10.31
N LEU A 215 3.49 -8.00 -9.19
CA LEU A 215 2.73 -9.09 -8.56
C LEU A 215 1.35 -8.60 -8.08
N ARG A 216 1.30 -7.44 -7.40
CA ARG A 216 0.06 -6.82 -6.92
C ARG A 216 -0.91 -6.52 -8.06
N ALA A 217 -0.40 -5.96 -9.17
CA ALA A 217 -1.20 -5.58 -10.33
C ALA A 217 -1.94 -6.76 -11.01
N ARG A 218 -1.49 -8.01 -10.80
CA ARG A 218 -2.11 -9.21 -11.37
C ARG A 218 -3.35 -9.68 -10.62
N ASN A 219 -3.50 -9.33 -9.33
CA ASN A 219 -4.57 -9.85 -8.49
C ASN A 219 -5.75 -8.87 -8.34
N ARG A 220 -6.47 -8.67 -9.45
CA ARG A 220 -7.64 -7.78 -9.49
C ARG A 220 -8.77 -8.19 -8.53
N PRO A 221 -9.14 -9.49 -8.38
CA PRO A 221 -10.16 -9.89 -7.42
C PRO A 221 -9.81 -9.49 -5.98
N ARG A 222 -8.58 -9.75 -5.53
CA ARG A 222 -8.12 -9.32 -4.20
C ARG A 222 -8.21 -7.80 -4.04
N THR A 223 -7.77 -7.03 -5.04
CA THR A 223 -7.86 -5.56 -4.99
C THR A 223 -9.30 -5.09 -4.84
N ARG A 224 -10.24 -5.74 -5.53
CA ARG A 224 -11.67 -5.45 -5.40
C ARG A 224 -12.20 -5.74 -4.00
N ASP A 225 -11.81 -6.87 -3.42
CA ASP A 225 -12.18 -7.25 -2.05
C ASP A 225 -11.63 -6.26 -1.03
N LEU A 226 -10.38 -5.85 -1.18
CA LEU A 226 -9.73 -4.84 -0.32
C LEU A 226 -10.49 -3.50 -0.33
N TRP A 227 -10.94 -3.06 -1.50
CA TRP A 227 -11.75 -1.83 -1.61
C TRP A 227 -13.16 -1.98 -1.03
N GLY A 228 -13.65 -3.19 -0.79
CA GLY A 228 -15.01 -3.43 -0.30
C GLY A 228 -16.08 -2.85 -1.21
N ILE A 229 -15.86 -2.83 -2.53
CA ILE A 229 -16.74 -2.15 -3.48
C ILE A 229 -18.17 -2.72 -3.38
N GLY A 230 -19.15 -1.86 -3.11
CA GLY A 230 -20.55 -2.23 -2.90
C GLY A 230 -20.94 -2.39 -1.43
N GLN A 231 -19.99 -2.34 -0.50
CA GLN A 231 -20.24 -2.29 0.94
C GLN A 231 -20.33 -0.84 1.44
N PRO A 232 -20.99 -0.59 2.58
CA PRO A 232 -20.98 0.73 3.23
C PRO A 232 -19.56 1.18 3.57
N PHE A 233 -19.23 2.44 3.28
CA PHE A 233 -17.93 3.03 3.60
C PHE A 233 -18.01 3.88 4.87
N ASN A 234 -17.12 3.64 5.84
CA ASN A 234 -17.00 4.49 7.02
C ASN A 234 -15.99 5.63 6.77
N ALA A 235 -16.50 6.86 6.68
CA ALA A 235 -15.69 8.05 6.48
C ALA A 235 -15.05 8.60 7.77
N GLU A 236 -15.26 7.97 8.92
CA GLU A 236 -14.60 8.36 10.16
C GLU A 236 -13.13 7.92 10.16
N PRO A 237 -12.18 8.86 10.31
CA PRO A 237 -10.78 8.50 10.43
C PRO A 237 -10.54 7.73 11.74
N LYS A 238 -9.72 6.69 11.66
CA LYS A 238 -9.18 5.96 12.80
C LYS A 238 -7.66 6.08 12.80
N GLU A 239 -7.09 6.43 13.94
CA GLU A 239 -5.63 6.49 14.07
C GLU A 239 -5.08 5.06 14.14
N ALA A 240 -4.13 4.78 13.26
CA ALA A 240 -3.42 3.51 13.14
C ALA A 240 -1.93 3.73 13.36
N VAL A 241 -1.26 2.66 13.78
CA VAL A 241 0.19 2.63 13.95
C VAL A 241 0.79 1.67 12.93
N GLU A 242 1.77 2.14 12.17
CA GLU A 242 2.58 1.34 11.26
C GLU A 242 3.95 1.13 11.87
N ILE A 243 4.36 -0.13 12.03
CA ILE A 243 5.63 -0.49 12.65
C ILE A 243 6.46 -1.34 11.69
N LYS A 244 7.71 -0.93 11.46
CA LYS A 244 8.75 -1.81 10.92
C LYS A 244 9.57 -2.31 12.08
N VAL A 245 9.31 -3.55 12.49
CA VAL A 245 10.06 -4.14 13.59
C VAL A 245 11.33 -4.79 13.05
N ASN A 246 12.48 -4.23 13.38
CA ASN A 246 13.77 -4.92 13.24
C ASN A 246 13.96 -5.84 14.46
N LEU A 247 13.22 -6.96 14.50
CA LEU A 247 13.29 -7.89 15.64
C LEU A 247 14.54 -8.79 15.66
N GLY A 248 15.46 -8.59 14.73
CA GLY A 248 16.58 -9.50 14.52
C GLY A 248 16.11 -10.78 13.85
N ARG A 249 16.89 -11.29 12.89
CA ARG A 249 16.84 -12.70 12.51
C ARG A 249 17.36 -13.49 13.72
N GLU A 250 16.50 -13.80 14.68
CA GLU A 250 16.77 -14.86 15.64
C GLU A 250 15.52 -15.72 15.76
N ASP A 251 15.68 -16.98 15.34
CA ASP A 251 14.68 -18.04 15.43
C ASP A 251 14.22 -18.20 16.89
N ALA A 252 13.03 -17.68 17.20
CA ALA A 252 12.42 -17.89 18.51
C ALA A 252 10.92 -18.09 18.36
N PHE A 253 10.28 -18.76 19.33
CA PHE A 253 8.89 -19.23 19.29
C PHE A 253 8.09 -18.73 20.52
N PRO A 254 6.75 -18.60 20.46
CA PRO A 254 5.92 -18.19 21.60
C PRO A 254 5.73 -19.29 22.66
N ALA A 255 5.35 -18.87 23.86
CA ALA A 255 5.27 -19.72 25.05
C ALA A 255 4.12 -20.73 25.09
N ASN A 256 3.09 -20.56 24.27
CA ASN A 256 1.83 -21.28 24.40
C ASN A 256 1.57 -22.16 23.18
N GLY A 257 2.08 -23.40 23.22
CA GLY A 257 1.46 -24.65 22.74
C GLY A 257 0.83 -24.78 21.34
N ILE A 258 0.75 -23.73 20.53
CA ILE A 258 0.19 -23.75 19.19
C ILE A 258 1.38 -23.81 18.23
N ALA A 259 1.57 -24.97 17.60
CA ALA A 259 2.51 -25.14 16.51
C ALA A 259 2.06 -24.27 15.34
N LEU A 260 2.68 -23.10 15.17
CA LEU A 260 2.64 -22.31 13.95
C LEU A 260 4.06 -21.82 13.65
N ASN A 261 4.47 -22.06 12.41
CA ASN A 261 5.73 -21.70 11.77
C ASN A 261 6.14 -20.26 12.07
N GLU A 262 7.41 -20.06 12.45
CA GLU A 262 8.12 -18.77 12.53
C GLU A 262 7.44 -17.69 13.40
N ILE A 263 8.14 -17.03 14.33
CA ILE A 263 7.65 -15.73 14.81
C ILE A 263 7.66 -14.79 13.60
N ASN A 264 6.52 -14.68 12.93
CA ASN A 264 6.27 -13.61 12.00
C ASN A 264 6.09 -12.35 12.85
N ASN A 265 6.93 -11.33 12.64
CA ASN A 265 6.87 -10.04 13.35
C ASN A 265 5.45 -9.46 13.42
N HIS A 266 4.62 -9.77 12.40
CA HIS A 266 3.19 -9.50 12.38
C HIS A 266 2.44 -10.05 13.60
N SER A 267 2.53 -11.35 13.87
CA SER A 267 1.82 -12.00 14.98
C SER A 267 2.22 -11.39 16.32
N LEU A 268 3.51 -11.09 16.52
CA LEU A 268 3.98 -10.46 17.75
C LEU A 268 3.43 -9.04 17.92
N VAL A 269 3.42 -8.22 16.86
CA VAL A 269 2.85 -6.86 16.93
C VAL A 269 1.37 -6.91 17.27
N LEU A 270 0.61 -7.84 16.68
CA LEU A 270 -0.80 -8.02 17.02
C LEU A 270 -0.99 -8.51 18.46
N SER A 271 -0.20 -9.47 18.94
CA SER A 271 -0.26 -9.93 20.34
C SER A 271 0.03 -8.81 21.34
N ILE A 272 1.03 -7.97 21.06
CA ILE A 272 1.31 -6.77 21.86
C ILE A 272 0.11 -5.82 21.82
N GLY A 273 -0.45 -5.57 20.63
CA GLY A 273 -1.65 -4.76 20.47
C GLY A 273 -2.86 -5.31 21.22
N GLU A 274 -3.07 -6.62 21.23
CA GLU A 274 -4.13 -7.26 22.02
C GLU A 274 -3.96 -7.00 23.50
N SER A 275 -2.73 -7.12 24.04
CA SER A 275 -2.47 -6.82 25.46
C SER A 275 -2.80 -5.36 25.82
N VAL A 276 -2.46 -4.43 24.92
CA VAL A 276 -2.76 -3.00 25.08
C VAL A 276 -4.28 -2.76 25.03
N MET A 277 -4.95 -3.31 24.02
CA MET A 277 -6.39 -3.19 23.84
C MET A 277 -7.17 -3.76 25.05
N LEU A 278 -6.84 -4.97 25.49
CA LEU A 278 -7.52 -5.62 26.61
C LEU A 278 -7.33 -4.84 27.92
N SER A 279 -6.13 -4.30 28.13
CA SER A 279 -5.85 -3.44 29.29
C SER A 279 -6.65 -2.13 29.24
N LEU A 280 -6.73 -1.49 28.07
CA LEU A 280 -7.54 -0.29 27.87
C LEU A 280 -9.03 -0.56 28.10
N LYS A 281 -9.53 -1.73 27.67
CA LYS A 281 -10.91 -2.15 27.93
C LYS A 281 -11.19 -2.37 29.41
N GLU A 282 -10.34 -3.12 30.11
CA GLU A 282 -10.53 -3.42 31.53
C GLU A 282 -10.49 -2.14 32.39
N LEU A 283 -9.67 -1.16 32.00
CA LEU A 283 -9.58 0.14 32.67
C LEU A 283 -10.65 1.15 32.19
N GLY A 284 -11.56 0.77 31.28
CA GLY A 284 -12.65 1.61 30.81
C GLY A 284 -12.26 2.75 29.87
N PHE A 285 -11.06 2.71 29.27
CA PHE A 285 -10.58 3.70 28.32
C PHE A 285 -11.02 3.44 26.88
N VAL A 286 -11.39 2.21 26.57
CA VAL A 286 -11.88 1.77 25.25
C VAL A 286 -13.13 0.91 25.47
N ASN A 287 -14.11 1.07 24.59
CA ASN A 287 -15.35 0.31 24.65
C ASN A 287 -15.13 -1.22 24.54
N ALA A 288 -16.07 -1.99 25.12
CA ALA A 288 -15.97 -3.45 25.21
C ALA A 288 -15.98 -4.17 23.85
N HIS A 289 -16.53 -3.55 22.81
CA HIS A 289 -16.71 -4.14 21.48
C HIS A 289 -15.55 -3.82 20.54
N ALA A 290 -14.58 -2.99 20.96
CA ALA A 290 -13.44 -2.65 20.13
C ALA A 290 -12.61 -3.91 19.83
N GLU A 291 -12.18 -4.09 18.60
CA GLU A 291 -11.34 -5.23 18.23
C GLU A 291 -10.04 -4.75 17.62
N ILE A 292 -8.98 -5.52 17.79
CA ILE A 292 -7.74 -5.23 17.08
C ILE A 292 -7.94 -5.57 15.61
N GLY A 293 -7.66 -4.60 14.75
CA GLY A 293 -7.52 -4.77 13.31
C GLY A 293 -6.09 -4.46 12.88
N GLY A 294 -5.77 -4.83 11.64
CA GLY A 294 -4.43 -4.66 11.12
C GLY A 294 -3.96 -5.88 10.35
N GLY A 295 -2.73 -5.80 9.86
CA GLY A 295 -2.16 -6.84 9.03
C GLY A 295 -0.72 -6.54 8.60
N PRO A 296 -0.05 -7.52 7.99
CA PRO A 296 1.22 -7.29 7.33
C PRO A 296 1.03 -6.38 6.11
N ARG A 297 2.07 -5.62 5.79
CA ARG A 297 2.20 -4.79 4.60
C ARG A 297 3.53 -5.09 3.93
N ASP A 298 3.64 -4.76 2.65
CA ASP A 298 4.86 -4.97 1.88
C ASP A 298 6.08 -4.29 2.55
N GLY A 299 7.27 -4.87 2.34
CA GLY A 299 8.52 -4.43 2.97
C GLY A 299 8.65 -4.73 4.47
N GLY A 300 7.87 -5.67 5.00
CA GLY A 300 7.96 -6.16 6.39
C GLY A 300 7.33 -5.23 7.43
N TRP A 301 6.44 -4.35 7.00
CA TRP A 301 5.69 -3.45 7.87
C TRP A 301 4.45 -4.15 8.42
N VAL A 302 3.99 -3.71 9.58
CA VAL A 302 2.74 -4.16 10.19
C VAL A 302 1.92 -2.95 10.57
N ARG A 303 0.64 -2.91 10.19
CA ARG A 303 -0.30 -1.92 10.69
C ARG A 303 -1.17 -2.52 11.78
N ALA A 304 -1.42 -1.76 12.85
CA ALA A 304 -2.39 -2.09 13.88
C ALA A 304 -3.31 -0.88 14.17
N TYR A 305 -4.59 -1.15 14.37
CA TYR A 305 -5.62 -0.16 14.69
C TYR A 305 -6.77 -0.80 15.49
N LEU A 306 -7.70 0.01 16.01
CA LEU A 306 -8.92 -0.48 16.64
C LEU A 306 -10.13 -0.36 15.70
N LYS A 307 -10.83 -1.48 15.49
CA LYS A 307 -12.17 -1.54 14.89
C LYS A 307 -13.22 -1.26 15.98
N GLY A 308 -14.33 -0.63 15.61
CA GLY A 308 -15.43 -0.33 16.55
C GLY A 308 -15.08 0.70 17.62
N ALA A 309 -13.95 1.39 17.51
CA ALA A 309 -13.51 2.46 18.41
C ALA A 309 -13.86 3.84 17.83
N ASN A 310 -14.14 4.82 18.68
CA ASN A 310 -14.23 6.23 18.26
C ASN A 310 -12.83 6.84 18.03
N GLU A 311 -12.75 8.05 17.48
CA GLU A 311 -11.48 8.71 17.15
C GLU A 311 -10.55 8.85 18.37
N GLY A 312 -11.10 9.23 19.53
CA GLY A 312 -10.33 9.37 20.77
C GLY A 312 -9.80 8.04 21.31
N GLU A 313 -10.60 6.98 21.23
CA GLU A 313 -10.20 5.61 21.59
C GLU A 313 -9.09 5.08 20.68
N SER A 314 -9.22 5.28 19.35
CA SER A 314 -8.18 4.91 18.38
C SER A 314 -6.89 5.68 18.62
N ALA A 315 -6.95 6.99 18.88
CA ALA A 315 -5.78 7.82 19.19
C ALA A 315 -5.07 7.40 20.48
N LEU A 316 -5.83 7.02 21.49
CA LEU A 316 -5.29 6.51 22.75
C LEU A 316 -4.57 5.18 22.56
N PHE A 317 -5.17 4.26 21.82
CA PHE A 317 -4.55 2.99 21.46
C PHE A 317 -3.27 3.20 20.64
N ALA A 318 -3.32 4.06 19.61
CA ALA A 318 -2.16 4.37 18.78
C ALA A 318 -1.01 4.96 19.60
N THR A 319 -1.33 5.80 20.59
CA THR A 319 -0.35 6.33 21.54
C THR A 319 0.27 5.24 22.40
N ALA A 320 -0.55 4.37 22.99
CA ALA A 320 -0.04 3.26 23.79
C ALA A 320 0.85 2.31 22.97
N MET A 321 0.46 2.03 21.72
CA MET A 321 1.26 1.21 20.79
C MET A 321 2.60 1.84 20.43
N GLN A 322 2.64 3.16 20.23
CA GLN A 322 3.90 3.87 19.99
C GLN A 322 4.82 3.82 21.22
N GLU A 323 4.26 3.99 22.42
CA GLU A 323 5.04 3.97 23.67
C GLU A 323 5.65 2.59 23.95
N ILE A 324 4.91 1.51 23.72
CA ILE A 324 5.37 0.15 24.02
C ILE A 324 6.34 -0.41 22.98
N LEU A 325 6.16 -0.06 21.70
CA LEU A 325 7.03 -0.50 20.61
C LEU A 325 8.21 0.44 20.37
N GLY A 326 8.18 1.64 20.96
CA GLY A 326 9.19 2.67 20.82
C GLY A 326 10.40 2.48 21.76
N PRO A 327 11.39 3.37 21.67
CA PRO A 327 12.55 3.35 22.57
C PRO A 327 12.14 3.66 24.02
N LEU A 328 12.95 3.21 24.98
CA LEU A 328 12.73 3.47 26.40
C LEU A 328 13.03 4.93 26.77
N ASP A 329 12.13 5.86 26.51
CA ASP A 329 12.30 7.27 26.89
C ASP A 329 11.68 7.58 28.26
N ASN A 330 12.54 7.76 29.28
CA ASN A 330 12.18 7.95 30.68
C ASN A 330 10.94 7.14 31.15
N PRO A 331 10.97 5.79 31.02
CA PRO A 331 9.79 4.96 31.28
C PRO A 331 9.49 4.91 32.78
N ARG A 332 8.21 5.08 33.15
CA ARG A 332 7.77 4.91 34.54
C ARG A 332 7.87 3.45 34.99
N TYR A 333 7.47 2.54 34.11
CA TYR A 333 7.63 1.10 34.28
C TYR A 333 8.15 0.48 33.00
N VAL A 334 8.95 -0.57 33.15
CA VAL A 334 9.39 -1.44 32.05
C VAL A 334 8.96 -2.87 32.31
N ILE A 335 8.76 -3.65 31.26
CA ILE A 335 8.37 -5.06 31.33
C ILE A 335 9.26 -5.90 30.40
N PRO A 336 9.78 -7.06 30.83
CA PRO A 336 10.55 -7.93 29.96
C PRO A 336 9.67 -8.62 28.92
N ARG A 337 10.26 -8.86 27.76
CA ARG A 337 9.76 -9.80 26.76
C ARG A 337 10.73 -10.96 26.65
N GLU A 338 10.24 -12.15 26.88
CA GLU A 338 10.98 -13.39 26.69
C GLU A 338 10.51 -14.09 25.41
N VAL A 339 11.42 -14.84 24.80
CA VAL A 339 11.12 -15.71 23.66
C VAL A 339 11.53 -17.12 24.00
N LYS A 340 10.74 -18.12 23.59
CA LYS A 340 11.10 -19.52 23.76
C LYS A 340 12.06 -19.92 22.66
N ILE A 341 13.29 -20.26 23.04
CA ILE A 341 14.20 -20.95 22.15
C ILE A 341 13.90 -22.43 22.27
N ILE A 342 13.51 -23.03 21.16
CA ILE A 342 13.36 -24.47 21.05
C ILE A 342 14.69 -25.02 20.52
N THR A 343 15.34 -25.85 21.32
CA THR A 343 16.56 -26.54 20.89
C THR A 343 16.22 -27.95 20.40
N GLU A 344 16.53 -28.20 19.13
CA GLU A 344 16.49 -29.56 18.57
C GLU A 344 17.70 -30.36 19.07
N ASN A 345 17.41 -31.25 20.00
CA ASN A 345 18.30 -32.32 20.44
C ASN A 345 18.30 -33.49 19.43
N TRP A 346 19.36 -34.30 19.42
CA TRP A 346 19.54 -35.41 18.45
C TRP A 346 18.32 -36.33 18.33
N LEU A 347 17.64 -36.61 19.45
CA LEU A 347 16.40 -37.40 19.47
C LEU A 347 15.23 -36.73 18.75
N SER A 348 15.05 -35.41 18.87
CA SER A 348 13.92 -34.72 18.21
C SER A 348 14.11 -34.60 16.70
N LYS A 349 15.36 -34.64 16.19
CA LYS A 349 15.67 -34.71 14.75
C LYS A 349 15.39 -36.08 14.11
N MET A 350 15.35 -37.13 14.92
CA MET A 350 15.14 -38.51 14.47
C MET A 350 13.67 -38.97 14.58
N LEU A 351 12.79 -38.15 15.17
CA LEU A 351 11.39 -38.47 15.42
C LEU A 351 10.45 -37.79 14.40
N PRO A 352 9.32 -38.42 14.03
CA PRO A 352 8.24 -37.74 13.32
C PRO A 352 7.78 -36.48 14.08
N GLU A 353 7.39 -35.42 13.35
CA GLU A 353 6.99 -34.09 13.91
C GLU A 353 6.01 -34.21 15.11
N VAL A 354 5.05 -35.13 15.00
CA VAL A 354 4.02 -35.40 16.02
C VAL A 354 4.62 -35.85 17.36
N LEU A 355 5.77 -36.53 17.33
CA LEU A 355 6.51 -37.04 18.49
C LEU A 355 7.65 -36.10 18.89
N ALA A 356 8.31 -35.45 17.93
CA ALA A 356 9.43 -34.53 18.16
C ALA A 356 9.06 -33.40 19.14
N ARG A 357 7.82 -32.89 19.10
CA ARG A 357 7.33 -31.85 20.01
C ARG A 357 7.42 -32.19 21.50
N TYR A 358 7.36 -33.47 21.86
CA TYR A 358 7.40 -33.92 23.26
C TYR A 358 8.83 -34.03 23.83
N VAL A 359 9.84 -34.04 22.96
CA VAL A 359 11.25 -34.28 23.34
C VAL A 359 12.11 -33.02 23.16
N ARG A 360 11.56 -31.98 22.51
CA ARG A 360 12.18 -30.66 22.34
C ARG A 360 12.40 -30.00 23.71
N SER A 361 13.61 -29.48 23.93
CA SER A 361 13.91 -28.68 25.13
C SER A 361 13.63 -27.22 24.83
N THR A 362 12.80 -26.58 25.66
CA THR A 362 12.46 -25.16 25.57
C THR A 362 13.19 -24.38 26.65
N ARG A 363 13.84 -23.29 26.29
CA ARG A 363 14.40 -22.33 27.24
C ARG A 363 13.90 -20.93 26.93
N ASP A 364 13.50 -20.21 27.96
CA ASP A 364 13.14 -18.80 27.83
C ASP A 364 14.44 -17.97 27.74
N LYS A 365 14.54 -17.13 26.70
CA LYS A 365 15.61 -16.15 26.53
C LYS A 365 14.98 -14.77 26.57
N LEU A 366 15.51 -13.90 27.43
CA LEU A 366 15.17 -12.48 27.43
C LEU A 366 15.52 -11.87 26.06
N ALA A 367 14.50 -11.39 25.35
CA ALA A 367 14.67 -10.75 24.06
C ALA A 367 14.89 -9.24 24.20
N MET A 368 14.04 -8.56 24.98
CA MET A 368 14.11 -7.11 25.19
C MET A 368 13.21 -6.67 26.36
N PHE A 369 13.22 -5.38 26.67
CA PHE A 369 12.29 -4.73 27.58
C PHE A 369 11.46 -3.70 26.85
N HIS A 370 10.19 -3.59 27.21
CA HIS A 370 9.26 -2.61 26.68
C HIS A 370 8.87 -1.60 27.74
N SER A 371 8.56 -0.36 27.34
CA SER A 371 7.93 0.59 28.25
C SER A 371 6.47 0.19 28.45
N VAL A 372 5.97 0.27 29.68
CA VAL A 372 4.52 0.19 29.90
C VAL A 372 3.90 1.52 29.46
N PRO A 373 2.83 1.51 28.63
CA PRO A 373 2.18 2.74 28.20
C PRO A 373 1.75 3.61 29.37
N LYS A 374 1.90 4.93 29.24
CA LYS A 374 1.65 5.90 30.32
C LYS A 374 0.20 5.85 30.82
N VAL A 375 -0.74 5.67 29.90
CA VAL A 375 -2.17 5.53 30.24
C VAL A 375 -2.45 4.27 31.06
N LEU A 376 -1.65 3.22 30.89
CA LEU A 376 -1.78 1.92 31.54
C LEU A 376 -0.91 1.79 32.80
N CYS A 377 -0.28 2.89 33.27
CA CYS A 377 0.56 2.85 34.47
C CYS A 377 0.48 4.14 35.29
N LYS A 378 -0.71 4.74 35.42
CA LYS A 378 -0.91 5.93 36.27
C LYS A 378 -0.69 5.62 37.76
N ASN A 379 -0.94 4.38 38.16
CA ASN A 379 -0.65 3.84 39.49
C ASN A 379 -0.10 2.39 39.35
N LYS A 380 0.07 1.67 40.46
CA LYS A 380 0.61 0.31 40.45
C LYS A 380 -0.45 -0.71 40.00
N GLU A 381 -1.70 -0.43 40.32
CA GLU A 381 -2.87 -1.25 40.03
C GLU A 381 -3.12 -1.33 38.51
N ASP A 382 -3.09 -0.19 37.81
CA ASP A 382 -3.19 -0.11 36.34
C ASP A 382 -2.05 -0.90 35.67
N ALA A 383 -0.82 -0.73 36.19
CA ALA A 383 0.35 -1.45 35.66
C ALA A 383 0.22 -2.97 35.86
N ALA A 384 -0.42 -3.41 36.95
CA ALA A 384 -0.70 -4.82 37.21
C ALA A 384 -1.79 -5.38 36.29
N VAL A 385 -2.79 -4.58 35.91
CA VAL A 385 -3.77 -4.95 34.86
C VAL A 385 -3.04 -5.19 33.55
N PHE A 386 -2.17 -4.26 33.15
CA PHE A 386 -1.37 -4.42 31.93
C PHE A 386 -0.46 -5.65 31.97
N GLN A 387 0.25 -5.86 33.09
CA GLN A 387 1.10 -7.05 33.27
C GLN A 387 0.32 -8.35 33.06
N ARG A 388 -0.90 -8.43 33.57
CA ARG A 388 -1.75 -9.63 33.43
C ARG A 388 -2.04 -9.94 31.97
N HIS A 389 -2.46 -8.94 31.20
CA HIS A 389 -2.75 -9.09 29.76
C HIS A 389 -1.49 -9.33 28.93
N TRP A 390 -0.37 -8.70 29.30
CA TRP A 390 0.93 -8.96 28.69
C TRP A 390 1.38 -10.41 28.90
N ASN A 391 1.23 -10.93 30.12
CA ASN A 391 1.62 -12.30 30.45
C ASN A 391 0.75 -13.34 29.74
N ASP A 392 -0.53 -13.03 29.50
CA ASP A 392 -1.45 -13.87 28.74
C ASP A 392 -1.12 -13.89 27.23
N ARG A 393 -0.83 -12.70 26.66
CA ARG A 393 -0.76 -12.52 25.20
C ARG A 393 0.64 -12.52 24.61
N VAL A 394 1.66 -12.12 25.36
CA VAL A 394 3.01 -11.86 24.84
C VAL A 394 4.04 -12.79 25.47
N SER A 395 4.36 -12.62 26.75
CA SER A 395 5.30 -13.47 27.47
C SER A 395 5.21 -13.24 28.98
N PRO A 396 5.61 -14.20 29.83
CA PRO A 396 5.75 -13.96 31.26
C PRO A 396 6.67 -12.78 31.58
N GLY A 397 6.36 -12.04 32.64
CA GLY A 397 7.14 -10.90 33.09
C GLY A 397 6.52 -10.18 34.29
N GLU A 398 7.35 -9.36 34.95
CA GLU A 398 6.92 -8.44 36.01
C GLU A 398 7.24 -7.00 35.63
N VAL A 399 6.33 -6.07 35.94
CA VAL A 399 6.57 -4.64 35.73
C VAL A 399 7.57 -4.12 36.76
N MET A 400 8.58 -3.41 36.28
CA MET A 400 9.67 -2.89 37.10
C MET A 400 9.68 -1.36 37.06
N TYR A 401 9.71 -0.72 38.23
CA TYR A 401 9.65 0.74 38.34
C TYR A 401 10.95 1.41 37.89
N GLY A 402 10.87 2.32 36.93
CA GLY A 402 12.02 2.94 36.27
C GLY A 402 12.55 4.22 36.92
N HIS A 403 11.79 4.90 37.78
CA HIS A 403 12.18 6.21 38.31
C HIS A 403 12.96 6.20 39.63
N SER A 404 13.04 5.05 40.32
CA SER A 404 13.91 4.92 41.48
C SER A 404 15.39 4.99 41.08
N LYS A 405 16.31 5.20 42.03
CA LYS A 405 17.75 5.20 41.74
C LYS A 405 18.20 3.88 41.08
N SER A 406 17.74 2.74 41.61
CA SER A 406 18.00 1.42 41.02
C SER A 406 17.28 1.22 39.68
N GLY A 407 16.06 1.73 39.55
CA GLY A 407 15.28 1.70 38.31
C GLY A 407 15.98 2.42 37.15
N LYS A 408 16.51 3.62 37.40
CA LYS A 408 17.27 4.38 36.39
C LYS A 408 18.54 3.66 35.95
N GLN A 409 19.26 3.04 36.90
CA GLN A 409 20.44 2.22 36.59
C GLN A 409 20.09 1.01 35.73
N MET A 410 19.00 0.31 36.05
CA MET A 410 18.48 -0.80 35.25
C MET A 410 18.10 -0.36 33.84
N VAL A 411 17.37 0.75 33.67
CA VAL A 411 17.01 1.27 32.34
C VAL A 411 18.25 1.66 31.52
N SER A 412 19.28 2.23 32.15
CA SER A 412 20.57 2.50 31.48
C SER A 412 21.22 1.21 30.99
N ALA A 413 21.32 0.20 31.87
CA ALA A 413 21.91 -1.09 31.53
C ALA A 413 21.15 -1.81 30.39
N ILE A 414 19.82 -1.69 30.35
CA ILE A 414 18.98 -2.23 29.26
C ILE A 414 19.35 -1.57 27.92
N LYS A 415 19.46 -0.23 27.90
CA LYS A 415 19.82 0.52 26.70
C LYS A 415 21.24 0.20 26.22
N GLU A 416 22.20 0.16 27.14
CA GLU A 416 23.60 -0.16 26.85
C GLU A 416 23.75 -1.56 26.24
N ARG A 417 22.95 -2.54 26.72
CA ARG A 417 22.91 -3.91 26.17
C ARG A 417 22.12 -4.03 24.87
N GLY A 418 21.53 -2.95 24.37
CA GLY A 418 20.70 -2.97 23.17
C GLY A 418 19.38 -3.73 23.33
N LEU A 419 18.92 -3.94 24.56
CA LEU A 419 17.69 -4.67 24.89
C LEU A 419 16.44 -3.78 24.90
N ALA A 420 16.48 -2.63 24.22
CA ALA A 420 15.35 -1.74 24.01
C ALA A 420 14.82 -1.88 22.57
N PRO A 421 13.53 -1.62 22.31
CA PRO A 421 12.98 -1.73 20.97
C PRO A 421 13.67 -0.76 20.01
N ARG A 422 13.98 -1.25 18.81
CA ARG A 422 14.48 -0.46 17.67
C ARG A 422 13.51 -0.63 16.53
N SER A 423 12.48 0.20 16.52
CA SER A 423 11.42 0.15 15.53
C SER A 423 11.27 1.51 14.87
N SER A 424 10.95 1.48 13.58
CA SER A 424 10.37 2.64 12.90
C SER A 424 8.88 2.61 13.14
N ILE A 425 8.32 3.69 13.68
CA ILE A 425 6.89 3.80 14.02
C ILE A 425 6.32 5.05 13.37
N ASN A 426 5.28 4.86 12.56
CA ASN A 426 4.49 5.93 11.98
C ASN A 426 3.06 5.88 12.51
N ARG A 427 2.44 7.06 12.62
CA ARG A 427 1.01 7.17 12.88
C ARG A 427 0.31 7.70 11.65
N LYS A 428 -0.85 7.15 11.35
CA LYS A 428 -1.66 7.56 10.21
C LYS A 428 -3.14 7.48 10.51
N ASN A 429 -3.89 8.34 9.87
CA ASN A 429 -5.33 8.20 9.80
C ASN A 429 -5.69 7.25 8.66
N VAL A 430 -6.44 6.22 9.00
CA VAL A 430 -7.01 5.26 8.06
C VAL A 430 -8.53 5.26 8.12
N PHE A 431 -9.15 4.73 7.08
CA PHE A 431 -10.60 4.55 6.97
C PHE A 431 -10.85 3.05 6.77
N LEU A 432 -11.81 2.50 7.53
CA LEU A 432 -12.00 1.07 7.73
C LEU A 432 -13.31 0.56 7.13
#